data_AF-A0A1B6FZN7-F1
#
_entry.id   AF-A0A1B6FZN7-F1
#
_cell.length_a   1.000
_cell.length_b   1.000
_cell.length_c   1.000
_cell.angle_alpha   90.00
_cell.angle_beta   90.00
_cell.angle_gamma   90.00
#
_symmetry.space_group_name_H-M   'P 1'
#
loop_
_entity.id
_entity.type
_entity.pdbx_description
1 polymer ?
#
loop_
_entity_poly.entity_id
_entity_poly.type
_entity_poly.pdbx_seq_one_letter_code
_entity_poly.pdbx_strand_id
1 'polypeptide(L)'
;FNFLSNETFQLRYLINDSYWSPDTNAPIFFYTGNEGDITVFAENTGFMWEIAPDFKALIVFAEHRYYGESLPFGNKSRDPEHLGYLSSSQVLMDYVELIAELKQNKHDSKNPVVVFGGSYGGMLAAWMRMKYPATVAGAIAASAPIWQFTDMTPCNVYNRILTSAFSLPSRRCSENIRKSWKAIDNITKTDDGKSWLNNTWKLCKAVKTSQNVSTLKDYLNDMYSNLAMVNYPYPSNFLADLPAYPVRAFCEHLRYEELEG
;
A
#
# COMPACT_ATOMS: atom_id res chain seq x y z
N PHE A 1 24.48 -1.65 -1.77
CA PHE A 1 25.58 -0.99 -1.06
C PHE A 1 26.85 -1.14 -1.87
N ASN A 2 27.54 -0.04 -2.12
CA ASN A 2 28.87 -0.05 -2.71
C ASN A 2 29.68 1.08 -2.09
N PHE A 3 31.00 0.97 -2.12
CA PHE A 3 31.93 2.02 -1.69
C PHE A 3 32.50 2.80 -2.88
N LEU A 4 31.94 2.59 -4.08
CA LEU A 4 32.43 3.17 -5.33
C LEU A 4 31.80 4.54 -5.62
N SER A 5 30.66 4.83 -5.00
CA SER A 5 29.97 6.11 -5.12
C SER A 5 29.74 6.72 -3.74
N ASN A 6 30.04 8.02 -3.64
CA ASN A 6 29.73 8.87 -2.48
C ASN A 6 28.60 9.87 -2.82
N GLU A 7 27.85 9.60 -3.89
CA GLU A 7 26.71 10.45 -4.27
C GLU A 7 25.62 10.40 -3.20
N THR A 8 24.95 11.54 -3.01
CA THR A 8 23.86 11.70 -2.05
C THR A 8 22.64 12.24 -2.79
N PHE A 9 21.47 12.10 -2.17
CA PHE A 9 20.24 12.68 -2.67
C PHE A 9 19.42 13.24 -1.51
N GLN A 10 18.45 14.09 -1.83
CA GLN A 10 17.54 14.67 -0.84
C GLN A 10 16.40 13.69 -0.56
N LEU A 11 16.30 13.24 0.69
CA LEU A 11 15.21 12.41 1.18
C LEU A 11 14.14 13.32 1.81
N ARG A 12 12.92 13.28 1.27
CA ARG A 12 11.80 14.05 1.84
C ARG A 12 11.31 13.37 3.12
N TYR A 13 11.07 14.16 4.16
CA TYR A 13 10.38 13.70 5.36
C TYR A 13 9.50 14.82 5.91
N LEU A 14 8.44 14.44 6.61
CA LEU A 14 7.55 15.34 7.33
C LEU A 14 7.85 15.22 8.82
N ILE A 15 7.80 16.34 9.53
CA ILE A 15 8.04 16.39 10.97
C ILE A 15 6.98 17.25 11.64
N ASN A 16 6.48 16.79 12.79
CA ASN A 16 5.60 17.57 13.65
C ASN A 16 6.04 17.38 15.11
N ASP A 17 6.43 18.48 15.75
CA ASP A 17 6.88 18.56 17.13
C ASP A 17 5.90 19.29 18.06
N SER A 18 4.66 19.53 17.61
CA SER A 18 3.68 20.34 18.37
C SER A 18 3.35 19.77 19.76
N TYR A 19 3.49 18.46 19.95
CA TYR A 19 3.27 17.77 21.23
C TYR A 19 4.56 17.26 21.86
N TRP A 20 5.70 17.45 21.20
CA TRP A 20 6.92 16.77 21.59
C TRP A 20 7.55 17.40 22.82
N SER A 21 7.91 16.57 23.80
CA SER A 21 8.64 16.99 24.99
C SER A 21 10.09 16.45 24.97
N PRO A 22 11.02 17.14 24.27
CA PRO A 22 12.37 16.64 23.98
C PRO A 22 13.20 16.32 25.22
N ASP A 23 13.05 17.10 26.30
CA ASP A 23 13.82 16.95 27.54
C ASP A 23 13.35 15.78 28.41
N THR A 24 12.35 15.03 27.94
CA THR A 24 11.83 13.83 28.61
C THR A 24 12.19 12.57 27.81
N ASN A 25 11.84 11.39 28.31
CA ASN A 25 11.98 10.14 27.55
C ASN A 25 10.87 9.95 26.50
N ALA A 26 10.31 11.04 25.97
CA ALA A 26 9.25 11.03 24.95
C ALA A 26 9.72 10.27 23.69
N PRO A 27 8.90 9.40 23.08
CA PRO A 27 9.33 8.67 21.91
C PRO A 27 9.31 9.53 20.64
N ILE A 28 10.06 9.08 19.64
CA ILE A 28 9.87 9.49 18.24
C ILE A 28 9.00 8.42 17.59
N PHE A 29 7.83 8.80 17.10
CA PHE A 29 6.98 8.00 16.25
C PHE A 29 7.40 8.21 14.80
N PHE A 30 7.99 7.17 14.21
CA PHE A 30 8.60 7.24 12.89
C PHE A 30 7.84 6.34 11.92
N TYR A 31 7.11 6.91 10.98
CA TYR A 31 6.48 6.14 9.91
C TYR A 31 7.51 5.78 8.84
N THR A 32 7.68 4.48 8.59
CA THR A 32 8.50 3.98 7.49
C THR A 32 7.69 4.04 6.20
N GLY A 33 7.84 5.15 5.46
CA GLY A 33 7.19 5.36 4.18
C GLY A 33 7.37 4.19 3.23
N ASN A 34 6.40 4.01 2.34
CA ASN A 34 6.35 2.85 1.46
C ASN A 34 6.09 3.29 0.01
N GLU A 35 5.39 2.48 -0.78
CA GLU A 35 5.27 2.58 -2.24
C GLU A 35 4.40 3.74 -2.76
N GLY A 36 4.57 4.96 -2.21
CA GLY A 36 3.76 6.12 -2.57
C GLY A 36 4.30 7.44 -2.03
N ASP A 37 3.57 8.51 -2.30
CA ASP A 37 3.85 9.85 -1.76
C ASP A 37 3.65 9.85 -0.24
N ILE A 38 4.62 10.39 0.50
CA ILE A 38 4.60 10.39 1.96
C ILE A 38 3.42 11.17 2.57
N THR A 39 2.91 12.19 1.87
CA THR A 39 1.78 13.02 2.33
C THR A 39 0.49 12.22 2.43
N VAL A 40 0.25 11.29 1.49
CA VAL A 40 -0.93 10.41 1.51
C VAL A 40 -0.90 9.51 2.75
N PHE A 41 0.26 8.97 3.12
CA PHE A 41 0.38 8.16 4.32
C PHE A 41 0.21 8.99 5.60
N ALA A 42 0.72 10.22 5.61
CA ALA A 42 0.52 11.15 6.72
C ALA A 42 -0.97 11.48 6.95
N GLU A 43 -1.72 11.75 5.89
CA GLU A 43 -3.16 12.04 5.95
C GLU A 43 -4.00 10.83 6.40
N ASN A 44 -3.57 9.61 6.08
CA ASN A 44 -4.34 8.39 6.33
C ASN A 44 -3.87 7.58 7.56
N THR A 45 -2.81 7.98 8.25
CA THR A 45 -2.31 7.32 9.47
C THR A 45 -2.76 8.08 10.72
N GLY A 46 -4.07 8.32 10.84
CA GLY A 46 -4.72 9.04 11.96
C GLY A 46 -4.24 8.60 13.34
N PHE A 47 -4.08 7.28 13.52
CA PHE A 47 -3.67 6.69 14.80
C PHE A 47 -2.38 7.29 15.37
N MET A 48 -1.35 7.58 14.55
CA MET A 48 -0.11 8.19 15.04
C MET A 48 -0.35 9.60 15.58
N TRP A 49 -1.20 10.38 14.92
CA TRP A 49 -1.57 11.73 15.36
C TRP A 49 -2.40 11.71 16.64
N GLU A 50 -3.32 10.74 16.75
CA GLU A 50 -4.21 10.59 17.90
C GLU A 50 -3.46 10.26 19.19
N ILE A 51 -2.46 9.37 19.12
CA ILE A 51 -1.73 8.94 20.32
C ILE A 51 -0.54 9.84 20.65
N ALA A 52 -0.04 10.65 19.72
CA ALA A 52 1.14 11.48 19.96
C ALA A 52 1.03 12.44 21.16
N PRO A 53 -0.11 13.10 21.44
CA PRO A 53 -0.27 13.93 22.63
C PRO A 53 -0.07 13.15 23.95
N ASP A 54 -0.59 11.93 24.05
CA ASP A 54 -0.50 11.11 25.27
C ASP A 54 0.94 10.68 25.56
N PHE A 55 1.70 10.39 24.51
CA PHE A 55 3.12 10.03 24.60
C PHE A 55 4.06 11.24 24.57
N LYS A 56 3.52 12.43 24.32
CA LYS A 56 4.29 13.66 24.03
C LYS A 56 5.32 13.42 22.92
N ALA A 57 4.93 12.67 21.90
CA ALA A 57 5.82 12.11 20.90
C ALA A 57 6.18 13.11 19.79
N LEU A 58 7.38 12.98 19.23
CA LEU A 58 7.73 13.59 17.95
C LEU A 58 7.14 12.72 16.84
N ILE A 59 6.45 13.31 15.86
CA ILE A 59 5.97 12.59 14.69
C ILE A 59 6.91 12.85 13.52
N VAL A 60 7.34 11.77 12.87
CA VAL A 60 8.14 11.80 11.65
C VAL A 60 7.53 10.85 10.63
N PHE A 61 7.31 11.32 9.41
CA PHE A 61 6.99 10.47 8.26
C PHE A 61 8.11 10.57 7.25
N ALA A 62 8.88 9.50 7.05
CA ALA A 62 10.00 9.49 6.13
C ALA A 62 9.61 8.86 4.80
N GLU A 63 9.81 9.57 3.69
CA GLU A 63 9.47 9.06 2.36
C GLU A 63 10.39 7.91 1.96
N HIS A 64 9.87 6.99 1.14
CA HIS A 64 10.68 5.91 0.59
C HIS A 64 11.46 6.42 -0.62
N ARG A 65 12.75 6.10 -0.72
CA ARG A 65 13.54 6.38 -1.94
C ARG A 65 12.82 5.89 -3.20
N TYR A 66 12.90 6.62 -4.31
CA TYR A 66 12.20 6.40 -5.59
C TYR A 66 10.68 6.67 -5.62
N TYR A 67 10.09 7.10 -4.49
CA TYR A 67 8.70 7.51 -4.42
C TYR A 67 8.57 8.99 -4.07
N GLY A 68 7.42 9.58 -4.41
CA GLY A 68 7.16 11.01 -4.23
C GLY A 68 8.25 11.88 -4.86
N GLU A 69 8.88 12.71 -4.03
CA GLU A 69 9.95 13.64 -4.40
C GLU A 69 11.35 13.09 -4.08
N SER A 70 11.43 11.96 -3.37
CA SER A 70 12.68 11.34 -2.92
C SER A 70 13.35 10.52 -4.01
N LEU A 71 13.82 11.20 -5.06
CA LEU A 71 14.31 10.58 -6.30
C LEU A 71 15.85 10.69 -6.42
N PRO A 72 16.62 9.60 -6.21
CA PRO A 72 18.10 9.68 -6.20
C PRO A 72 18.73 10.22 -7.49
N PHE A 73 18.06 10.00 -8.63
CA PHE A 73 18.51 10.48 -9.95
C PHE A 73 17.48 11.41 -10.61
N GLY A 74 16.64 12.07 -9.79
CA GLY A 74 15.52 12.88 -10.27
C GLY A 74 14.62 12.08 -11.21
N ASN A 75 14.27 12.68 -12.36
CA ASN A 75 13.40 12.06 -13.38
C ASN A 75 13.95 10.74 -13.96
N LYS A 76 15.27 10.50 -13.87
CA LYS A 76 15.92 9.29 -14.38
C LYS A 76 15.91 8.13 -13.39
N SER A 77 15.39 8.33 -12.19
CA SER A 77 15.40 7.30 -11.14
C SER A 77 14.68 6.02 -11.58
N ARG A 78 13.71 6.11 -12.50
CA ARG A 78 12.98 4.93 -13.00
C ARG A 78 13.60 4.27 -14.24
N ASP A 79 14.72 4.79 -14.73
CA ASP A 79 15.43 4.17 -15.84
C ASP A 79 16.08 2.85 -15.36
N PRO A 80 16.09 1.78 -16.18
CA PRO A 80 16.59 0.46 -15.77
C PRO A 80 18.00 0.47 -15.14
N GLU A 81 18.88 1.35 -15.64
CA GLU A 81 20.26 1.52 -15.18
C GLU A 81 20.35 2.09 -13.74
N HIS A 82 19.33 2.84 -13.31
CA HIS A 82 19.28 3.49 -12.00
C HIS A 82 18.49 2.71 -10.96
N LEU A 83 17.76 1.64 -11.33
CA LEU A 83 16.95 0.86 -10.39
C LEU A 83 17.76 0.00 -9.41
N GLY A 84 19.07 -0.13 -9.62
CA GLY A 84 19.95 -0.91 -8.75
C GLY A 84 20.01 -0.43 -7.28
N TYR A 85 19.62 0.82 -6.99
CA TYR A 85 19.54 1.35 -5.62
C TYR A 85 18.13 1.32 -5.02
N LEU A 86 17.12 0.85 -5.76
CA LEU A 86 15.77 0.62 -5.25
C LEU A 86 15.70 -0.77 -4.61
N SER A 87 15.98 -0.85 -3.30
CA SER A 87 15.84 -2.08 -2.53
C SER A 87 15.40 -1.80 -1.10
N SER A 88 14.78 -2.81 -0.46
CA SER A 88 14.37 -2.71 0.95
C SER A 88 15.57 -2.45 1.87
N SER A 89 16.69 -3.14 1.68
CA SER A 89 17.90 -2.92 2.48
C SER A 89 18.39 -1.47 2.42
N GLN A 90 18.32 -0.86 1.23
CA GLN A 90 18.76 0.51 1.00
C GLN A 90 17.83 1.54 1.67
N VAL A 91 16.50 1.35 1.61
CA VAL A 91 15.57 2.26 2.32
C VAL A 91 15.65 2.12 3.84
N LEU A 92 15.89 0.91 4.35
CA LEU A 92 16.08 0.71 5.79
C LEU A 92 17.30 1.51 6.28
N MET A 93 18.38 1.56 5.49
CA MET A 93 19.55 2.38 5.83
C MET A 93 19.25 3.88 5.78
N ASP A 94 18.49 4.35 4.78
CA ASP A 94 18.05 5.76 4.74
C ASP A 94 17.33 6.17 6.03
N TYR A 95 16.46 5.30 6.53
CA TYR A 95 15.73 5.55 7.77
C TYR A 95 16.64 5.52 8.99
N VAL A 96 17.62 4.63 9.05
CA VAL A 96 18.62 4.62 10.13
C VAL A 96 19.43 5.91 10.14
N GLU A 97 19.90 6.38 8.98
CA GLU A 97 20.67 7.62 8.85
C GLU A 97 19.83 8.84 9.20
N LEU A 98 18.59 8.93 8.70
CA LEU A 98 17.67 10.02 9.03
C LEU A 98 17.36 10.05 10.54
N ILE A 99 17.13 8.90 11.18
CA ILE A 99 16.91 8.84 12.65
C ILE A 99 18.15 9.35 13.39
N ALA A 100 19.35 8.98 12.95
CA ALA A 100 20.60 9.44 13.56
C ALA A 100 20.76 10.96 13.42
N GLU A 101 20.50 11.50 12.23
CA GLU A 101 20.55 12.94 11.96
C GLU A 101 19.55 13.71 12.82
N LEU A 102 18.30 13.25 12.91
CA LEU A 102 17.26 13.86 13.74
C LEU A 102 17.63 13.89 15.22
N LYS A 103 18.30 12.84 15.72
CA LYS A 103 18.76 12.79 17.12
C LYS A 103 19.95 13.70 17.38
N GLN A 104 20.90 13.78 16.46
CA GLN A 104 22.06 14.67 16.57
C GLN A 104 21.63 16.14 16.56
N ASN A 105 20.76 16.52 15.62
CA ASN A 105 20.20 17.87 15.51
C ASN A 105 19.39 18.31 16.73
N LYS A 106 19.05 17.38 17.63
CA LYS A 106 18.32 17.61 18.87
C LYS A 106 19.18 17.32 20.11
N HIS A 107 20.45 17.74 20.08
CA HIS A 107 21.41 17.65 21.19
C HIS A 107 21.71 16.22 21.66
N ASP A 108 22.02 15.32 20.72
CA ASP A 108 22.29 13.90 21.01
C ASP A 108 21.17 13.23 21.80
N SER A 109 19.95 13.47 21.34
CA SER A 109 18.72 12.94 21.92
C SER A 109 18.80 11.42 22.13
N LYS A 110 18.47 10.98 23.35
CA LYS A 110 18.35 9.56 23.72
C LYS A 110 16.91 9.04 23.59
N ASN A 111 16.02 9.83 22.98
CA ASN A 111 14.60 9.49 22.85
C ASN A 111 14.43 8.14 22.14
N PRO A 112 13.58 7.22 22.66
CA PRO A 112 13.32 5.95 22.01
C PRO A 112 12.58 6.15 20.70
N VAL A 113 12.88 5.35 19.68
CA VAL A 113 12.19 5.43 18.38
C VAL A 113 11.26 4.22 18.25
N VAL A 114 9.97 4.48 18.03
CA VAL A 114 8.99 3.45 17.68
C VAL A 114 8.62 3.65 16.22
N VAL A 115 8.83 2.62 15.40
CA VAL A 115 8.51 2.70 13.97
C VAL A 115 7.10 2.20 13.69
N PHE A 116 6.43 2.82 12.73
CA PHE A 116 5.06 2.49 12.31
C PHE A 116 5.05 2.24 10.81
N GLY A 117 4.18 1.36 10.35
CA GLY A 117 3.95 1.21 8.92
C GLY A 117 2.75 0.32 8.60
N GLY A 118 2.10 0.60 7.48
CA GLY A 118 1.04 -0.23 6.90
C GLY A 118 1.51 -0.92 5.62
N SER A 119 0.97 -2.09 5.27
CA SER A 119 1.31 -2.82 4.03
C SER A 119 2.83 -3.11 3.95
N TYR A 120 3.50 -2.79 2.84
CA TYR A 120 4.95 -2.84 2.71
C TYR A 120 5.67 -1.93 3.72
N GLY A 121 5.10 -0.77 4.08
CA GLY A 121 5.60 0.04 5.18
C GLY A 121 5.60 -0.73 6.51
N GLY A 122 4.61 -1.56 6.76
CA GLY A 122 4.59 -2.45 7.91
C GLY A 122 5.69 -3.52 7.85
N MET A 123 6.00 -4.02 6.65
CA MET A 123 7.14 -4.93 6.45
C MET A 123 8.46 -4.21 6.77
N LEU A 124 8.62 -2.97 6.30
CA LEU A 124 9.78 -2.12 6.62
C LEU A 124 9.89 -1.85 8.11
N ALA A 125 8.79 -1.50 8.79
CA ALA A 125 8.75 -1.31 10.24
C ALA A 125 9.21 -2.58 11.00
N ALA A 126 8.70 -3.75 10.62
CA ALA A 126 9.12 -5.02 11.19
C ALA A 126 10.62 -5.29 10.95
N TRP A 127 11.09 -5.12 9.71
CA TRP A 127 12.48 -5.36 9.35
C TRP A 127 13.45 -4.35 9.97
N MET A 128 13.05 -3.09 10.12
CA MET A 128 13.80 -2.08 10.88
C MET A 128 14.06 -2.57 12.30
N ARG A 129 13.01 -3.02 13.01
CA ARG A 129 13.17 -3.53 14.38
C ARG A 129 14.02 -4.80 14.43
N MET A 130 13.91 -5.70 13.44
CA MET A 130 14.70 -6.92 13.38
C MET A 130 16.18 -6.68 13.07
N LYS A 131 16.50 -5.75 12.17
CA LYS A 131 17.87 -5.53 11.67
C LYS A 131 18.61 -4.42 12.41
N TYR A 132 17.90 -3.42 12.93
CA TYR A 132 18.46 -2.26 13.61
C TYR A 132 17.85 -2.04 15.01
N PRO A 133 17.88 -3.06 15.90
CA PRO A 133 17.26 -2.98 17.23
C PRO A 133 17.93 -1.95 18.17
N ALA A 134 19.16 -1.53 17.87
CA ALA A 134 19.84 -0.45 18.58
C ALA A 134 19.30 0.93 18.22
N THR A 135 18.79 1.11 17.00
CA THR A 135 18.21 2.36 16.50
C THR A 135 16.74 2.48 16.87
N VAL A 136 16.00 1.37 16.76
CA VAL A 136 14.53 1.31 16.88
C VAL A 136 14.14 0.47 18.08
N ALA A 137 13.42 1.06 19.04
CA ALA A 137 12.99 0.43 20.30
C ALA A 137 11.79 -0.53 20.13
N GLY A 138 10.91 -0.27 19.15
CA GLY A 138 9.73 -1.10 18.88
C GLY A 138 9.13 -0.81 17.51
N ALA A 139 8.24 -1.67 17.04
CA ALA A 139 7.57 -1.53 15.75
C ALA A 139 6.08 -1.87 15.82
N ILE A 140 5.25 -1.07 15.15
CA ILE A 140 3.86 -1.39 14.82
C ILE A 140 3.79 -1.71 13.33
N ALA A 141 3.76 -3.00 13.00
CA ALA A 141 3.69 -3.52 11.64
C ALA A 141 2.24 -3.87 11.26
N ALA A 142 1.45 -2.86 10.87
CA ALA A 142 0.04 -3.02 10.59
C ALA A 142 -0.20 -3.67 9.22
N SER A 143 -0.96 -4.79 9.20
CA SER A 143 -1.30 -5.52 7.97
C SER A 143 -0.09 -5.82 7.08
N ALA A 144 1.06 -6.17 7.69
CA ALA A 144 2.32 -6.39 7.01
C ALA A 144 2.45 -7.86 6.53
N PRO A 145 2.45 -8.14 5.21
CA PRO A 145 2.50 -9.50 4.70
C PRO A 145 3.94 -10.08 4.69
N ILE A 146 4.63 -10.08 5.85
CA ILE A 146 6.05 -10.48 5.97
C ILE A 146 6.35 -11.95 5.62
N TRP A 147 5.32 -12.78 5.44
CA TRP A 147 5.43 -14.19 5.04
C TRP A 147 4.86 -14.49 3.64
N GLN A 148 4.45 -13.45 2.89
CA GLN A 148 3.88 -13.61 1.55
C GLN A 148 4.99 -13.81 0.50
N PHE A 149 5.82 -14.82 0.71
CA PHE A 149 6.93 -15.22 -0.17
C PHE A 149 6.77 -16.67 -0.61
N THR A 150 7.45 -17.04 -1.70
CA THR A 150 7.50 -18.41 -2.22
C THR A 150 7.86 -19.39 -1.11
N ASP A 151 7.19 -20.54 -1.08
CA ASP A 151 7.35 -21.61 -0.08
C ASP A 151 7.00 -21.26 1.38
N MET A 152 6.58 -20.02 1.68
CA MET A 152 6.12 -19.61 3.02
C MET A 152 4.60 -19.57 3.14
N THR A 153 3.91 -19.03 2.13
CA THR A 153 2.44 -18.94 2.11
C THR A 153 1.89 -19.57 0.83
N PRO A 154 0.86 -20.44 0.90
CA PRO A 154 0.26 -21.00 -0.30
C PRO A 154 -0.30 -19.89 -1.21
N CYS A 155 0.00 -19.96 -2.52
CA CYS A 155 -0.28 -18.89 -3.48
C CYS A 155 -1.77 -18.54 -3.60
N ASN A 156 -2.67 -19.47 -3.28
CA ASN A 156 -4.12 -19.28 -3.39
C ASN A 156 -4.75 -18.57 -2.17
N VAL A 157 -4.01 -18.37 -1.07
CA VAL A 157 -4.58 -17.84 0.18
C VAL A 157 -5.16 -16.44 -0.01
N TYR A 158 -4.46 -15.55 -0.72
CA TYR A 158 -4.94 -14.20 -1.01
C TYR A 158 -6.28 -14.23 -1.75
N ASN A 159 -6.34 -14.94 -2.88
CA ASN A 159 -7.56 -15.04 -3.69
C ASN A 159 -8.72 -15.75 -2.97
N ARG A 160 -8.42 -16.70 -2.07
CA ARG A 160 -9.43 -17.34 -1.22
C ARG A 160 -10.03 -16.34 -0.23
N ILE A 161 -9.20 -15.55 0.44
CA ILE A 161 -9.66 -14.50 1.38
C ILE A 161 -10.44 -13.42 0.62
N LEU A 162 -9.94 -13.00 -0.54
CA LEU A 162 -10.64 -12.08 -1.44
C LEU A 162 -12.05 -12.59 -1.79
N THR A 163 -12.16 -13.84 -2.24
CA THR A 163 -13.46 -14.47 -2.53
C THR A 163 -14.37 -14.50 -1.29
N SER A 164 -13.80 -14.74 -0.11
CA SER A 164 -14.54 -14.73 1.16
C SER A 164 -15.09 -13.34 1.49
N ALA A 165 -14.33 -12.27 1.24
CA ALA A 165 -14.78 -10.89 1.48
C ALA A 165 -16.08 -10.55 0.73
N PHE A 166 -16.23 -11.03 -0.51
CA PHE A 166 -17.47 -10.85 -1.29
C PHE A 166 -18.57 -11.87 -0.92
N SER A 167 -18.19 -13.04 -0.41
CA SER A 167 -19.15 -14.07 0.01
C SER A 167 -19.85 -13.75 1.33
N LEU A 168 -19.19 -13.01 2.23
CA LEU A 168 -19.73 -12.61 3.54
C LEU A 168 -20.99 -11.74 3.46
N PRO A 169 -21.03 -10.63 2.69
CA PRO A 169 -22.25 -9.83 2.55
C PRO A 169 -23.31 -10.52 1.68
N SER A 170 -22.91 -11.36 0.72
CA SER A 170 -23.83 -12.13 -0.12
C SER A 170 -23.11 -13.27 -0.85
N ARG A 171 -23.47 -14.52 -0.54
CA ARG A 171 -22.97 -15.69 -1.29
C ARG A 171 -23.29 -15.61 -2.78
N ARG A 172 -24.47 -15.06 -3.15
CA ARG A 172 -24.85 -14.85 -4.55
C ARG A 172 -23.92 -13.87 -5.27
N CYS A 173 -23.42 -12.86 -4.56
CA CYS A 173 -22.49 -11.89 -5.13
C CYS A 173 -21.20 -12.59 -5.62
N SER A 174 -20.55 -13.38 -4.76
CA SER A 174 -19.34 -14.12 -5.16
C SER A 174 -19.62 -15.20 -6.21
N GLU A 175 -20.79 -15.83 -6.17
CA GLU A 175 -21.24 -16.77 -7.20
C GLU A 175 -21.41 -16.09 -8.57
N ASN A 176 -22.02 -14.91 -8.60
CA ASN A 176 -22.20 -14.12 -9.83
C ASN A 176 -20.88 -13.56 -10.36
N ILE A 177 -19.97 -13.09 -9.48
CA ILE A 177 -18.59 -12.73 -9.90
C ILE A 177 -17.91 -13.94 -10.56
N ARG A 178 -18.01 -15.13 -9.97
CA ARG A 178 -17.42 -16.34 -10.55
C ARG A 178 -18.02 -16.70 -11.92
N LYS A 179 -19.34 -16.57 -12.07
CA LYS A 179 -20.03 -16.83 -13.35
C LYS A 179 -19.67 -15.80 -14.42
N SER A 180 -19.46 -14.53 -14.04
CA SER A 180 -19.16 -13.45 -14.99
C SER A 180 -17.90 -13.71 -15.81
N TRP A 181 -16.89 -14.38 -15.25
CA TRP A 181 -15.66 -14.72 -15.98
C TRP A 181 -15.95 -15.56 -17.22
N LYS A 182 -16.78 -16.60 -17.09
CA LYS A 182 -17.17 -17.45 -18.22
C LYS A 182 -18.09 -16.70 -19.20
N ALA A 183 -18.96 -15.82 -18.69
CA ALA A 183 -19.81 -14.98 -19.53
C ALA A 183 -18.98 -14.02 -20.40
N ILE A 184 -17.94 -13.39 -19.83
CA ILE A 184 -16.99 -12.53 -20.55
C ILE A 184 -16.25 -13.35 -21.61
N ASP A 185 -15.77 -14.55 -21.26
CA ASP A 185 -15.08 -15.41 -22.22
C ASP A 185 -16.00 -15.85 -23.36
N ASN A 186 -17.27 -16.13 -23.07
CA ASN A 186 -18.25 -16.54 -24.08
C ASN A 186 -18.62 -15.40 -25.02
N ILE A 187 -18.93 -14.21 -24.49
CA ILE A 187 -19.37 -13.08 -25.33
C ILE A 187 -18.24 -12.54 -26.20
N THR A 188 -17.00 -12.63 -25.75
CA THR A 188 -15.85 -12.09 -26.50
C THR A 188 -15.30 -13.05 -27.57
N LYS A 189 -15.92 -14.22 -27.79
CA LYS A 189 -15.56 -15.16 -28.87
C LYS A 189 -15.80 -14.60 -30.27
N THR A 190 -16.79 -13.72 -30.43
CA THR A 190 -17.15 -13.11 -31.71
C THR A 190 -16.78 -11.63 -31.73
N ASP A 191 -16.65 -11.03 -32.91
CA ASP A 191 -16.38 -9.59 -33.01
C ASP A 191 -17.60 -8.75 -32.65
N ASP A 192 -18.81 -9.24 -32.98
CA ASP A 192 -20.06 -8.63 -32.55
C ASP A 192 -20.19 -8.60 -31.03
N GLY A 193 -19.83 -9.69 -30.34
CA GLY A 193 -19.90 -9.73 -28.88
C GLY A 193 -18.83 -8.87 -28.20
N LYS A 194 -17.63 -8.73 -28.79
CA LYS A 194 -16.65 -7.72 -28.35
C LYS A 194 -17.20 -6.30 -28.54
N SER A 195 -17.80 -6.00 -29.69
CA SER A 195 -18.43 -4.69 -29.98
C SER A 195 -19.54 -4.37 -28.99
N TRP A 196 -20.41 -5.35 -28.72
CA TRP A 196 -21.45 -5.25 -27.70
C TRP A 196 -20.86 -4.95 -26.32
N LEU A 197 -19.81 -5.66 -25.90
CA LEU A 197 -19.18 -5.46 -24.59
C LEU A 197 -18.60 -4.03 -24.48
N ASN A 198 -17.89 -3.58 -25.52
CA ASN A 198 -17.31 -2.23 -25.56
C ASN A 198 -18.37 -1.14 -25.38
N ASN A 199 -19.51 -1.28 -26.09
CA ASN A 199 -20.60 -0.31 -26.02
C ASN A 199 -21.36 -0.38 -24.70
N THR A 200 -21.65 -1.59 -24.21
CA THR A 200 -22.43 -1.82 -22.99
C THR A 200 -21.66 -1.37 -21.76
N TRP A 201 -20.37 -1.69 -21.68
CA TRP A 201 -19.49 -1.33 -20.56
C TRP A 201 -18.83 0.03 -20.73
N LYS A 202 -19.09 0.72 -21.85
CA LYS A 202 -18.57 2.06 -22.17
C LYS A 202 -17.04 2.14 -22.05
N LEU A 203 -16.36 1.13 -22.59
CA LEU A 203 -14.91 1.02 -22.49
C LEU A 203 -14.21 2.08 -23.35
N CYS A 204 -13.32 2.88 -22.76
CA CYS A 204 -12.54 3.87 -23.51
C CYS A 204 -11.54 3.22 -24.48
N LYS A 205 -10.97 2.07 -24.09
CA LYS A 205 -10.12 1.25 -24.94
C LYS A 205 -10.89 0.00 -25.35
N ALA A 206 -11.22 -0.09 -26.64
CA ALA A 206 -11.99 -1.21 -27.17
C ALA A 206 -11.24 -2.55 -27.03
N VAL A 207 -11.93 -3.56 -26.51
CA VAL A 207 -11.53 -4.97 -26.56
C VAL A 207 -11.65 -5.45 -28.00
N LYS A 208 -10.51 -5.76 -28.62
CA LYS A 208 -10.45 -6.27 -30.01
C LYS A 208 -9.81 -7.66 -30.09
N THR A 209 -8.86 -7.94 -29.21
CA THR A 209 -8.08 -9.20 -29.21
C THR A 209 -8.30 -10.00 -27.93
N SER A 210 -7.92 -11.28 -27.95
CA SER A 210 -7.90 -12.13 -26.75
C SER A 210 -7.01 -11.55 -25.64
N GLN A 211 -5.90 -10.90 -26.01
CA GLN A 211 -5.05 -10.20 -25.05
C GLN A 211 -5.80 -9.06 -24.35
N ASN A 212 -6.63 -8.29 -25.08
CA ASN A 212 -7.45 -7.25 -24.45
C ASN A 212 -8.49 -7.84 -23.49
N VAL A 213 -9.03 -9.03 -23.79
CA VAL A 213 -9.93 -9.74 -22.87
C VAL A 213 -9.18 -10.12 -21.59
N SER A 214 -7.95 -10.64 -21.69
CA SER A 214 -7.11 -10.93 -20.51
C SER A 214 -6.88 -9.66 -19.69
N THR A 215 -6.44 -8.57 -20.32
CA THR A 215 -6.21 -7.29 -19.63
C THR A 215 -7.46 -6.74 -18.96
N LEU A 216 -8.64 -6.90 -19.57
CA LEU A 216 -9.92 -6.53 -18.93
C LEU A 216 -10.18 -7.38 -17.68
N LYS A 217 -9.95 -8.69 -17.75
CA LYS A 217 -10.14 -9.59 -16.61
C LYS A 217 -9.15 -9.30 -15.48
N ASP A 218 -7.90 -8.98 -15.82
CA ASP A 218 -6.87 -8.57 -14.87
C ASP A 218 -7.29 -7.26 -14.16
N TYR A 219 -7.76 -6.26 -14.92
CA TYR A 219 -8.30 -5.02 -14.36
C TYR A 219 -9.47 -5.26 -13.40
N LEU A 220 -10.41 -6.15 -13.76
CA LEU A 220 -11.52 -6.50 -12.88
C LEU A 220 -11.04 -7.20 -11.60
N ASN A 221 -10.04 -8.09 -11.70
CA ASN A 221 -9.44 -8.75 -10.54
C ASN A 221 -8.78 -7.74 -9.59
N ASP A 222 -8.04 -6.76 -10.13
CA ASP A 222 -7.44 -5.69 -9.35
C ASP A 222 -8.50 -4.80 -8.70
N MET A 223 -9.60 -4.51 -9.40
CA MET A 223 -10.73 -3.77 -8.85
C MET A 223 -11.36 -4.49 -7.65
N TYR A 224 -11.62 -5.80 -7.75
CA TYR A 224 -12.13 -6.59 -6.61
C TYR A 224 -11.15 -6.59 -5.44
N SER A 225 -9.86 -6.75 -5.73
CA SER A 225 -8.79 -6.74 -4.72
C SER A 225 -8.75 -5.41 -3.98
N ASN A 226 -8.78 -4.29 -4.71
CA ASN A 226 -8.80 -2.95 -4.16
C ASN A 226 -10.04 -2.73 -3.28
N LEU A 227 -11.24 -3.06 -3.77
CA LEU A 227 -12.48 -2.92 -2.98
C LEU A 227 -12.43 -3.70 -1.66
N ALA A 228 -11.88 -4.92 -1.67
CA ALA A 228 -11.75 -5.72 -0.47
C ALA A 228 -10.73 -5.13 0.52
N MET A 229 -9.61 -4.59 0.02
CA MET A 229 -8.57 -3.97 0.84
C MET A 229 -9.05 -2.70 1.55
N VAL A 230 -9.91 -1.91 0.91
CA VAL A 230 -10.47 -0.66 1.47
C VAL A 230 -11.92 -0.81 1.94
N ASN A 231 -12.30 -2.01 2.38
CA ASN A 231 -13.67 -2.30 2.85
C ASN A 231 -13.96 -1.73 4.25
N TYR A 232 -13.73 -0.43 4.45
CA TYR A 232 -13.87 0.27 5.72
C TYR A 232 -15.35 0.45 6.13
N PRO A 233 -15.64 0.56 7.44
CA PRO A 233 -17.01 0.74 7.94
C PRO A 233 -17.52 2.19 7.82
N TYR A 234 -16.75 3.09 7.21
CA TYR A 234 -17.05 4.50 6.98
C TYR A 234 -16.56 4.92 5.58
N PRO A 235 -17.05 6.04 5.02
CA PRO A 235 -16.55 6.55 3.75
C PRO A 235 -15.06 6.91 3.83
N SER A 236 -14.31 6.62 2.76
CA SER A 236 -12.86 6.86 2.71
C SER A 236 -12.41 7.23 1.30
N ASN A 237 -11.26 7.88 1.19
CA ASN A 237 -10.69 8.36 -0.07
C ASN A 237 -9.23 7.91 -0.29
N PHE A 238 -8.82 6.80 0.34
CA PHE A 238 -7.42 6.36 0.28
C PHE A 238 -6.98 5.91 -1.13
N LEU A 239 -7.72 4.97 -1.75
CA LEU A 239 -7.46 4.54 -3.14
C LEU A 239 -8.41 5.20 -4.14
N ALA A 240 -9.64 5.49 -3.71
CA ALA A 240 -10.69 6.15 -4.45
C ALA A 240 -11.75 6.62 -3.45
N ASP A 241 -12.59 7.57 -3.85
CA ASP A 241 -13.77 7.96 -3.07
C ASP A 241 -14.77 6.81 -3.02
N LEU A 242 -14.93 6.21 -1.85
CA LEU A 242 -15.76 5.04 -1.63
C LEU A 242 -16.71 5.23 -0.44
N PRO A 243 -17.93 4.67 -0.50
CA PRO A 243 -18.87 4.71 0.61
C PRO A 243 -18.42 3.79 1.75
N ALA A 244 -19.10 3.87 2.89
CA ALA A 244 -18.99 2.87 3.94
C ALA A 244 -19.37 1.48 3.40
N TYR A 245 -18.59 0.47 3.79
CA TYR A 245 -18.76 -0.94 3.38
C TYR A 245 -18.85 -1.10 1.85
N PRO A 246 -17.83 -0.67 1.08
CA PRO A 246 -17.90 -0.62 -0.37
C PRO A 246 -18.10 -2.01 -1.02
N VAL A 247 -17.63 -3.10 -0.41
CA VAL A 247 -17.93 -4.46 -0.89
C VAL A 247 -19.43 -4.77 -0.76
N ARG A 248 -20.07 -4.33 0.33
CA ARG A 248 -21.52 -4.51 0.51
C ARG A 248 -22.30 -3.71 -0.53
N ALA A 249 -21.93 -2.44 -0.72
CA ALA A 249 -22.53 -1.56 -1.73
C ALA A 249 -22.41 -2.17 -3.14
N PHE A 250 -21.22 -2.65 -3.51
CA PHE A 250 -21.00 -3.35 -4.77
C PHE A 250 -21.90 -4.59 -4.91
N CYS A 251 -21.96 -5.43 -3.87
CA CYS A 251 -22.77 -6.64 -3.89
C CYS A 251 -24.28 -6.39 -3.96
N GLU A 252 -24.78 -5.19 -3.67
CA GLU A 252 -26.20 -4.85 -3.87
C GLU A 252 -26.60 -4.90 -5.35
N HIS A 253 -25.66 -4.61 -6.25
CA HIS A 253 -25.88 -4.67 -7.70
C HIS A 253 -25.78 -6.08 -8.28
N LEU A 254 -25.23 -7.04 -7.53
CA LEU A 254 -25.02 -8.42 -8.00
C LEU A 254 -25.85 -9.46 -7.23
N ARG A 255 -26.71 -9.07 -6.28
CA ARG A 255 -27.44 -10.02 -5.42
C ARG A 255 -28.82 -10.46 -5.94
N TYR A 256 -29.38 -9.80 -6.95
CA TYR A 256 -30.80 -9.95 -7.33
C TYR A 256 -31.05 -10.76 -8.60
N GLU A 257 -30.14 -10.75 -9.58
CA GLU A 257 -30.30 -11.51 -10.83
C GLU A 257 -29.38 -12.72 -10.82
N GLU A 258 -29.92 -13.90 -11.12
CA GLU A 258 -29.07 -15.04 -11.44
C GLU A 258 -28.48 -14.80 -12.83
N LEU A 259 -27.16 -14.62 -12.90
CA LEU A 259 -26.48 -14.69 -14.19
C LEU A 259 -26.64 -16.13 -14.70
N GLU A 260 -27.45 -16.31 -15.73
CA GLU A 260 -27.41 -17.49 -16.60
C GLU A 260 -26.28 -17.26 -17.61
N GLY A 261 -25.29 -18.16 -17.63
CA GLY A 261 -24.05 -18.00 -18.41
C GLY A 261 -23.77 -19.18 -19.33
#